data_AF-A0A3M2SP23-F1
#
_entry.id   AF-A0A3M2SP23-F1
#
_cell.length_a   1.000
_cell.length_b   1.000
_cell.length_c   1.000
_cell.angle_alpha   90.00
_cell.angle_beta   90.00
_cell.angle_gamma   90.00
#
_symmetry.space_group_name_H-M   'P 1'
#
loop_
_entity.id
_entity.type
_entity.pdbx_description
1 polymer ?
#
loop_
_entity_poly.entity_id
_entity_poly.type
_entity_poly.pdbx_seq_one_letter_code
_entity_poly.pdbx_strand_id
1 'polypeptide(L)' 'SVDSGLPVIHGRTDVKYIKCSDEHGVVEDPDGVLAVNDKLRLIPGHCDPTCNVHDWYVGVRGGKVEVVWPVSARGKAY' A
#
# COMPACT_ATOMS: atom_id res chain seq x y z
N SER A 1 -1.11 0.73 -8.28
CA SER A 1 -1.67 0.26 -9.56
C SER A 1 -2.50 -1.00 -9.33
N VAL A 2 -3.47 -1.28 -10.21
CA VAL A 2 -4.28 -2.51 -10.19
C VAL A 2 -4.19 -3.30 -11.50
N ASP A 3 -3.22 -2.95 -12.35
CA ASP A 3 -2.95 -3.58 -13.65
C ASP A 3 -2.61 -5.07 -13.52
N SER A 4 -1.99 -5.48 -12.41
CA SER A 4 -1.74 -6.90 -12.07
C SER A 4 -2.59 -7.40 -10.90
N GLY A 5 -3.79 -6.83 -10.71
CA GLY A 5 -4.71 -7.21 -9.63
C GLY A 5 -4.67 -6.30 -8.40
N LEU A 6 -5.53 -6.59 -7.43
CA LEU A 6 -5.67 -5.81 -6.21
C LEU A 6 -4.50 -6.05 -5.23
N PRO A 7 -4.16 -5.06 -4.39
CA PRO A 7 -3.20 -5.28 -3.31
C PRO A 7 -3.71 -6.30 -2.29
N VAL A 8 -2.79 -6.91 -1.56
CA VAL A 8 -3.09 -7.91 -0.52
C VAL A 8 -2.69 -7.37 0.86
N ILE A 9 -3.48 -7.67 1.89
CA ILE A 9 -3.20 -7.25 3.26
C ILE A 9 -2.08 -8.12 3.84
N HIS A 10 -1.01 -7.49 4.32
CA HIS A 10 0.17 -8.18 4.84
C HIS A 10 -0.01 -8.63 6.30
N GLY A 11 0.29 -9.90 6.57
CA GLY A 11 0.49 -10.42 7.92
C GLY A 11 -0.78 -10.72 8.71
N ARG A 12 -1.93 -10.78 8.04
CA ARG A 12 -3.23 -11.13 8.62
C ARG A 12 -4.14 -11.75 7.56
N THR A 13 -5.12 -12.54 7.99
CA THR A 13 -6.00 -13.33 7.10
C THR A 13 -7.50 -13.19 7.42
N ASP A 14 -7.81 -12.40 8.45
CA ASP A 14 -9.16 -12.12 8.98
C ASP A 14 -9.88 -11.00 8.21
N VAL A 15 -9.17 -10.24 7.37
CA VAL A 15 -9.72 -9.16 6.54
C VAL A 15 -9.15 -9.22 5.13
N LYS A 16 -9.88 -8.70 4.14
CA LYS A 16 -9.50 -8.79 2.72
C LYS A 16 -9.74 -7.49 1.95
N TYR A 17 -8.77 -7.04 1.16
CA TYR A 17 -8.96 -5.92 0.24
C TYR A 17 -9.69 -6.40 -1.03
N ILE A 18 -10.87 -5.85 -1.31
CA ILE A 18 -11.77 -6.39 -2.36
C ILE A 18 -12.11 -5.41 -3.48
N LYS A 19 -11.93 -4.10 -3.26
CA LYS A 19 -12.22 -3.07 -4.28
C LYS A 19 -11.42 -1.81 -3.97
N CYS A 20 -11.18 -0.99 -4.98
CA CYS A 20 -10.70 0.36 -4.81
C CYS A 20 -11.38 1.34 -5.79
N SER A 21 -11.36 2.60 -5.42
CA SER A 21 -11.54 3.76 -6.30
C SER A 21 -10.34 4.70 -6.10
N ASP A 22 -10.36 5.84 -6.79
CA ASP A 22 -9.59 7.08 -6.56
C ASP A 22 -8.63 7.04 -5.35
N GLU A 23 -9.26 7.27 -4.20
CA GLU A 23 -8.61 7.48 -2.89
C GLU A 23 -9.17 6.55 -1.80
N HIS A 24 -9.98 5.56 -2.19
CA HIS A 24 -10.66 4.68 -1.23
C HIS A 24 -10.43 3.21 -1.57
N GLY A 25 -10.13 2.42 -0.53
CA GLY A 25 -10.13 0.96 -0.57
C GLY A 25 -11.30 0.39 0.23
N VAL A 26 -11.93 -0.66 -0.29
CA VAL A 26 -12.94 -1.43 0.44
C VAL A 26 -12.28 -2.68 0.99
N VAL A 27 -12.33 -2.82 2.31
CA VAL A 27 -11.85 -3.98 3.05
C VAL A 27 -13.05 -4.74 3.59
N GLU A 28 -13.15 -6.02 3.26
CA GLU A 28 -14.06 -6.95 3.89
C GLU A 28 -13.53 -7.26 5.30
N ASP A 29 -14.36 -6.98 6.30
CA ASP A 29 -14.09 -7.18 7.73
C ASP A 29 -15.30 -7.88 8.38
N PRO A 30 -15.42 -9.21 8.21
CA PRO A 30 -16.62 -9.96 8.60
C PRO A 30 -16.83 -9.99 10.11
N ASP A 31 -15.74 -9.92 10.88
CA ASP A 31 -15.76 -9.99 12.34
C ASP A 31 -15.76 -8.59 12.99
N GLY A 32 -15.71 -7.51 12.20
CA GLY A 32 -15.74 -6.12 12.68
C GLY A 32 -14.56 -5.77 13.59
N VAL A 33 -13.37 -6.31 13.29
CA VAL A 33 -12.18 -6.18 14.15
C VAL A 33 -11.42 -4.88 13.91
N LEU A 34 -11.69 -4.16 12.81
CA LEU A 34 -11.05 -2.89 12.49
C LEU A 34 -11.76 -1.71 13.16
N ALA A 35 -10.97 -0.79 13.69
CA ALA A 35 -11.44 0.50 14.17
C ALA A 35 -11.03 1.64 13.22
N VAL A 36 -11.75 2.76 13.30
CA VAL A 36 -11.34 3.99 12.61
C VAL A 36 -9.94 4.41 13.08
N ASN A 37 -9.08 4.75 12.12
CA ASN A 37 -7.65 5.08 12.28
C ASN A 37 -6.69 3.89 12.42
N ASP A 38 -7.16 2.65 12.37
CA ASP A 38 -6.25 1.50 12.24
C ASP A 38 -5.43 1.59 10.95
N LYS A 39 -4.16 1.19 11.03
CA LYS A 39 -3.22 1.21 9.91
C LYS A 39 -2.92 -0.20 9.47
N LEU A 40 -3.13 -0.47 8.19
CA LEU A 40 -2.80 -1.73 7.54
C LEU A 40 -1.60 -1.56 6.60
N ARG A 41 -0.88 -2.66 6.37
CA ARG A 41 0.17 -2.74 5.34
C ARG A 41 -0.39 -3.48 4.15
N LEU A 42 -0.28 -2.88 2.97
CA LEU A 42 -0.72 -3.44 1.71
C LEU A 42 0.48 -3.81 0.85
N ILE A 43 0.52 -5.06 0.37
CA ILE A 43 1.46 -5.51 -0.66
C ILE A 43 0.85 -5.10 -2.00
N PRO A 44 1.51 -4.25 -2.80
CA PRO A 44 0.97 -3.84 -4.09
C PRO A 44 0.91 -5.01 -5.08
N GLY A 45 -0.08 -5.02 -5.97
CA GLY A 45 -0.20 -6.04 -7.02
C GLY A 45 0.93 -5.97 -8.06
N HIS A 46 1.43 -4.77 -8.36
CA HIS A 46 2.58 -4.53 -9.24
C HIS A 46 3.45 -3.41 -8.64
N CYS A 47 4.73 -3.70 -8.41
CA CYS A 47 5.64 -2.77 -7.74
C CYS A 47 5.97 -1.54 -8.59
N ASP A 48 6.40 -1.73 -9.83
CA ASP A 48 6.92 -0.67 -10.72
C ASP A 48 5.94 0.51 -10.91
N PRO A 49 4.68 0.29 -11.34
CA PRO A 49 3.72 1.38 -11.53
C PRO A 49 3.26 1.97 -10.19
N THR A 50 3.35 1.22 -9.09
CA THR A 50 3.03 1.75 -7.75
C THR A 50 4.14 2.68 -7.26
N CYS A 51 5.40 2.31 -7.46
CA CYS A 51 6.53 3.17 -7.13
C CYS A 51 6.51 4.46 -7.95
N ASN A 52 6.14 4.40 -9.24
CA ASN A 52 6.13 5.56 -10.13
C ASN A 52 5.08 6.65 -9.79
N VAL A 53 4.10 6.35 -8.94
CA VAL A 53 3.12 7.34 -8.44
C VAL A 53 3.50 7.94 -7.08
N HIS A 54 4.66 7.60 -6.52
CA HIS A 54 5.16 8.14 -5.25
C HIS A 54 6.50 8.85 -5.44
N ASP A 55 6.71 9.96 -4.72
CA ASP A 55 8.00 10.69 -4.72
C ASP A 55 9.02 10.12 -3.73
N TRP A 56 8.59 9.33 -2.74
CA TRP A 56 9.43 8.90 -1.62
C TRP A 56 9.19 7.45 -1.22
N TYR A 57 10.26 6.79 -0.75
CA TYR A 57 10.20 5.57 0.05
C TYR A 57 10.48 5.88 1.51
N VAL A 58 9.62 5.40 2.41
CA VAL A 58 9.84 5.47 3.85
C VAL A 58 10.46 4.16 4.31
N GLY A 59 11.77 4.17 4.59
CA GLY A 59 12.50 3.00 5.09
C GLY A 59 12.34 2.85 6.60
N VAL A 60 11.86 1.68 7.03
CA VAL A 60 11.55 1.40 8.45
C VAL A 60 12.45 0.28 8.99
N ARG A 61 13.07 0.50 10.15
CA ARG A 61 13.83 -0.51 10.90
C ARG A 61 13.50 -0.41 12.39
N GLY A 62 13.29 -1.55 13.06
CA GLY A 62 12.96 -1.56 14.50
C GLY A 62 11.69 -0.77 14.86
N GLY A 63 10.71 -0.71 13.95
CA GLY A 63 9.46 0.03 14.15
C GLY A 63 9.59 1.56 14.04
N LYS A 64 10.75 2.08 13.61
CA LYS A 64 10.98 3.53 13.42
C LYS A 64 11.39 3.82 11.98
N VAL A 65 11.07 5.02 11.52
CA VAL A 65 11.59 5.55 10.26
C VAL A 65 13.09 5.76 10.42
N GLU A 66 13.87 5.11 9.57
CA GLU A 66 15.34 5.22 9.53
C GLU A 66 15.77 6.16 8.42
N VAL A 67 15.11 6.09 7.27
CA VAL A 67 15.43 6.87 6.06
C VAL A 67 14.17 7.25 5.30
N VAL A 68 14.25 8.34 4.56
CA VAL A 68 13.28 8.71 3.53
C VAL A 68 14.06 8.92 2.24
N TRP A 69 13.91 7.99 1.29
CA TRP A 69 14.65 8.03 0.02
C TRP A 69 13.79 8.60 -1.11
N PRO A 70 14.34 9.50 -1.95
CA PRO A 70 13.61 9.97 -3.11
C PRO A 70 13.49 8.87 -4.16
N VAL A 71 12.35 8.82 -4.84
CA VAL A 71 12.20 8.11 -6.11
C VAL A 71 12.79 9.01 -7.20
N SER A 72 14.13 9.05 -7.28
CA SER A 72 14.87 10.04 -8.07
C SER A 72 14.50 10.08 -9.56
N ALA A 73 13.95 9.00 -10.09
CA ALA A 73 13.53 8.85 -11.49
C ALA A 73 12.01 8.79 -11.69
N ARG A 74 11.20 9.15 -10.69
CA ARG A 74 9.74 9.17 -10.82
C ARG A 74 9.33 9.97 -12.05
N GLY A 75 8.53 9.37 -12.93
CA GLY A 75 8.00 10.01 -14.14
C GLY A 75 9.04 10.33 -15.23
N LYS A 76 10.29 9.87 -15.11
CA LYS A 76 11.31 10.06 -16.17
C LYS A 76 11.10 9.06 -17.31
N ALA A 77 10.20 9.42 -18.22
CA ALA A 77 9.86 8.65 -19.42
C ALA A 77 10.39 9.27 -20.72
N TYR A 78 11.35 10.20 -20.62
CA TYR A 78 11.96 10.97 -21.71
C TYR A 78 13.46 11.20 -21.45
#